data_AF-F3GP65-F1
#
_entry.id   AF-F3GP65-F1
#
_cell.length_a   1.000
_cell.length_b   1.000
_cell.length_c   1.000
_cell.angle_alpha   90.00
_cell.angle_beta   90.00
_cell.angle_gamma   90.00
#
_symmetry.space_group_name_H-M   'P 1'
#
loop_
_entity.id
_entity.type
_entity.pdbx_description
1 polymer ?
#
loop_
_entity_poly.entity_id
_entity_poly.type
_entity_poly.pdbx_seq_one_letter_code
_entity_poly.pdbx_strand_id
1 'polypeptide(L)' 'QPAAHPVGTSVEVRDLFFNTPARRKFLKAEKTEFDHLQEVIKRMALARFDVAFHLRHNGKTVLSLHEAHDELA' A
#
# COMPACT_ATOMS: atom_id res chain seq x y z
N GLN A 1 -13.07 -21.97 -1.70
CA GLN A 1 -13.08 -22.58 -0.35
C GLN A 1 -13.18 -21.45 0.67
N PRO A 2 -13.92 -21.60 1.77
CA PRO A 2 -13.94 -20.59 2.82
C PRO A 2 -12.54 -20.47 3.43
N ALA A 3 -12.02 -19.25 3.49
CA ALA A 3 -10.77 -18.93 4.16
C ALA A 3 -11.09 -18.23 5.48
N ALA A 4 -10.37 -18.56 6.55
CA ALA A 4 -10.46 -17.83 7.79
C ALA A 4 -10.00 -16.38 7.56
N HIS A 5 -10.88 -15.42 7.82
CA HIS A 5 -10.60 -14.00 7.64
C HIS A 5 -11.32 -13.19 8.73
N PRO A 6 -10.62 -12.28 9.44
CA PRO A 6 -11.27 -11.38 10.41
C PRO A 6 -12.21 -10.39 9.69
N VAL A 7 -13.01 -9.64 10.43
CA VAL A 7 -13.87 -8.62 9.82
C VAL A 7 -13.03 -7.59 9.07
N GLY A 8 -13.34 -7.38 7.79
CA GLY A 8 -12.64 -6.44 6.92
C GLY A 8 -12.50 -6.99 5.50
N THR A 9 -11.49 -6.52 4.77
CA THR A 9 -11.20 -7.01 3.42
C THR A 9 -9.70 -7.10 3.22
N SER A 10 -9.24 -8.22 2.68
CA SER A 10 -7.84 -8.39 2.27
C SER A 10 -7.79 -8.71 0.79
N VAL A 11 -6.95 -7.97 0.07
CA VAL A 11 -6.74 -8.13 -1.37
C VAL A 11 -5.27 -8.47 -1.58
N GLU A 12 -5.01 -9.58 -2.27
CA GLU A 12 -3.65 -10.00 -2.65
C GLU A 12 -3.50 -9.98 -4.17
N VAL A 13 -2.46 -9.31 -4.66
CA VAL A 13 -2.14 -9.23 -6.08
C VAL A 13 -0.77 -9.86 -6.32
N ARG A 14 -0.74 -10.95 -7.10
CA ARG A 14 0.48 -11.65 -7.52
C ARG A 14 0.64 -11.58 -9.03
N ASP A 15 1.89 -11.62 -9.49
CA ASP A 15 2.24 -11.64 -10.91
C ASP A 15 1.54 -10.55 -11.74
N LEU A 16 1.71 -9.30 -11.30
CA LEU A 16 1.10 -8.15 -11.97
C LEU A 16 1.51 -8.09 -13.45
N PHE A 17 0.53 -7.95 -14.34
CA PHE A 17 0.69 -7.98 -15.79
C PHE A 17 1.21 -9.31 -16.35
N PHE A 18 0.92 -10.45 -15.72
CA PHE A 18 1.36 -11.75 -16.22
C PHE A 18 0.87 -12.02 -17.65
N ASN A 19 -0.40 -11.72 -17.93
CA ASN A 19 -1.10 -11.95 -19.20
C ASN A 19 -1.00 -10.77 -20.19
N THR A 20 -0.36 -9.66 -19.81
CA THR A 20 -0.21 -8.46 -20.66
C THR A 20 1.27 -8.08 -20.81
N PRO A 21 2.04 -8.77 -21.68
CA PRO A 21 3.50 -8.61 -21.78
C PRO A 21 3.92 -7.21 -22.21
N ALA A 22 3.12 -6.55 -23.06
CA ALA A 22 3.38 -5.16 -23.47
C ALA A 22 3.40 -4.22 -22.25
N ARG A 23 2.43 -4.33 -21.33
CA ARG A 23 2.37 -3.51 -20.10
C ARG A 23 3.52 -3.81 -19.16
N ARG A 24 3.89 -5.09 -19.02
CA ARG A 24 5.03 -5.50 -18.18
C ARG A 24 6.35 -4.85 -18.61
N LYS A 25 6.57 -4.66 -19.91
CA LYS A 25 7.78 -3.99 -20.46
C LYS A 25 7.90 -2.52 -20.05
N PHE A 26 6.81 -1.87 -19.63
CA PHE A 26 6.83 -0.48 -19.19
C PHE A 26 7.13 -0.30 -17.70
N LEU A 27 7.08 -1.38 -16.91
CA LEU A 27 7.44 -1.32 -15.49
C LEU A 27 8.87 -0.79 -15.35
N LYS A 28 9.04 0.17 -14.44
CA LYS A 28 10.35 0.70 -14.08
C LYS A 28 11.07 -0.27 -13.14
N ALA A 29 12.26 0.12 -12.69
CA ALA A 29 12.97 -0.61 -11.65
C ALA A 29 12.10 -0.73 -10.39
N GLU A 30 12.23 -1.84 -9.66
CA GLU A 30 11.46 -2.13 -8.43
C GLU A 30 11.45 -0.95 -7.47
N LYS A 31 12.62 -0.32 -7.26
CA LYS A 31 12.75 0.87 -6.42
C LYS A 31 11.87 2.03 -6.88
N THR A 32 11.84 2.31 -8.18
CA THR A 32 11.05 3.43 -8.75
C THR A 32 9.56 3.19 -8.59
N GLU A 33 9.09 1.98 -8.87
CA GLU A 33 7.68 1.61 -8.67
C GLU A 33 7.31 1.67 -7.18
N PHE A 34 8.21 1.23 -6.30
CA PHE A 34 8.02 1.34 -4.86
C PHE A 34 7.96 2.80 -4.39
N ASP A 35 8.83 3.67 -4.90
CA ASP A 35 8.81 5.10 -4.57
C ASP A 35 7.49 5.75 -5.01
N HIS A 36 6.94 5.35 -6.17
CA HIS A 36 5.60 5.76 -6.61
C HIS A 36 4.49 5.27 -5.67
N LEU A 37 4.54 4.01 -5.23
CA LEU A 37 3.60 3.47 -4.25
C LEU A 37 3.65 4.25 -2.92
N GLN A 38 4.86 4.53 -2.43
CA GLN A 38 5.07 5.26 -1.20
C GLN A 38 4.47 6.67 -1.26
N GLU A 39 4.62 7.36 -2.40
CA GLU A 39 4.02 8.67 -2.62
C GLU A 39 2.48 8.63 -2.58
N VAL A 40 1.87 7.62 -3.20
CA VAL A 40 0.40 7.44 -3.15
C VAL A 40 -0.07 7.21 -1.71
N ILE A 41 0.63 6.37 -0.95
CA ILE A 41 0.29 6.10 0.46
C ILE A 41 0.41 7.37 1.30
N LYS A 42 1.48 8.17 1.11
CA LYS A 42 1.64 9.45 1.80
C LYS A 42 0.50 10.42 1.50
N ARG A 43 0.08 10.54 0.24
CA ARG A 43 -1.05 11.39 -0.14
C ARG A 43 -2.36 10.95 0.52
N MET A 44 -2.60 9.64 0.60
CA MET A 44 -3.79 9.12 1.30
C MET A 44 -3.73 9.40 2.80
N ALA A 45 -2.56 9.24 3.43
CA ALA A 45 -2.37 9.54 4.84
C ALA A 45 -2.58 11.03 5.17
N LEU A 46 -2.10 11.93 4.31
CA LEU A 46 -2.33 13.37 4.49
C LEU A 46 -3.78 13.81 4.21
N ALA A 47 -4.54 13.01 3.46
CA ALA A 47 -5.94 13.28 3.20
C ALA A 47 -6.86 12.83 4.35
N ARG A 48 -6.43 11.85 5.17
CA ARG A 48 -7.21 11.23 6.24
C ARG A 48 -6.34 10.93 7.45
N PHE A 49 -6.25 11.90 8.36
CA PHE A 49 -5.52 11.76 9.62
C PHE A 49 -6.20 10.81 10.61
N ASP A 50 -7.50 10.56 10.45
CA ASP A 50 -8.30 9.64 11.26
C ASP A 50 -8.06 8.15 10.92
N VAL A 51 -7.15 7.83 10.01
CA VAL A 51 -6.86 6.47 9.56
C VAL A 51 -5.38 6.15 9.75
N ALA A 52 -5.09 5.00 10.36
CA ALA A 52 -3.72 4.49 10.47
C ALA A 52 -3.27 3.80 9.16
N PHE A 53 -2.03 4.08 8.74
CA PHE A 53 -1.41 3.50 7.54
C PHE A 53 -0.12 2.77 7.89
N HIS A 54 0.00 1.51 7.45
CA HIS A 54 1.21 0.71 7.58
C HIS A 54 1.70 0.26 6.20
N LEU A 55 2.93 0.62 5.84
CA LEU A 55 3.57 0.21 4.59
C LEU A 55 4.81 -0.62 4.89
N ARG A 56 4.86 -1.83 4.33
CA ARG A 56 5.99 -2.76 4.46
C ARG A 56 6.50 -3.14 3.08
N HIS A 57 7.82 -3.23 2.93
CA HIS A 57 8.49 -3.64 1.70
C HIS A 57 9.62 -4.62 2.01
N ASN A 58 9.63 -5.78 1.34
CA ASN A 58 10.66 -6.81 1.51
C ASN A 58 10.96 -7.15 2.98
N GLY A 59 9.89 -7.32 3.77
CA GLY A 59 9.95 -7.66 5.20
C GLY A 59 10.21 -6.48 6.14
N LYS A 60 10.68 -5.33 5.63
CA LYS A 60 10.99 -4.13 6.43
C LYS A 60 9.80 -3.17 6.48
N THR A 61 9.57 -2.58 7.65
CA THR A 61 8.60 -1.49 7.80
C THR A 61 9.19 -0.22 7.20
N VAL A 62 8.44 0.40 6.28
CA VAL A 62 8.85 1.64 5.62
C VAL A 62 8.09 2.84 6.19
N LEU A 63 6.78 2.68 6.42
CA LEU A 63 5.95 3.68 7.11
C LEU A 63 5.07 2.99 8.15
N SER A 64 4.92 3.65 9.28
CA SER A 64 3.94 3.32 10.32
C SER A 64 3.36 4.61 10.85
N LEU A 65 2.23 5.03 10.28
CA LEU A 65 1.53 6.25 10.61
C LEU A 65 0.31 5.88 11.42
N HIS A 66 0.24 6.36 12.66
CA HIS A 66 -0.93 6.23 13.50
C HIS A 66 -1.92 7.33 13.16
N GLU A 67 -3.20 7.08 13.45
CA GLU A 67 -4.22 8.12 13.40
C GLU A 67 -3.83 9.29 14.30
N ALA A 68 -4.04 10.51 13.81
CA ALA A 68 -3.83 11.74 14.54
C ALA A 68 -5.20 12.40 14.75
N HIS A 69 -5.59 12.51 16.02
CA HIS A 69 -6.75 13.29 16.43
C HIS A 69 -6.25 14.66 16.87
N ASP A 70 -6.93 15.74 16.49
CA ASP A 70 -6.59 17.08 16.97
C ASP A 70 -6.73 17.12 18.50
N GLU A 71 -5.70 17.60 19.19
CA GLU A 71 -5.71 17.79 20.65
C GLU A 71 -6.57 19.00 21.11
N LEU A 72 -7.43 19.55 20.24
CA LEU A 72 -8.30 20.71 20.51
C LEU A 72 -9.77 20.33 20.79
N ALA A 73 -10.02 19.14 21.32
CA ALA A 73 -11.33 18.73 21.83
C ALA A 73 -11.43 18.91 23.35
#